data_AF-A0A974BPL1-F1
#
_entry.id   AF-A0A974BPL1-F1
#
_cell.length_a   1.000
_cell.length_b   1.000
_cell.length_c   1.000
_cell.angle_alpha   90.00
_cell.angle_beta   90.00
_cell.angle_gamma   90.00
#
_symmetry.space_group_name_H-M   'P 1'
#
loop_
_entity.id
_entity.type
_entity.pdbx_description
1 polymer ?
#
loop_
_entity_poly.entity_id
_entity_poly.type
_entity_poly.pdbx_seq_one_letter_code
_entity_poly.pdbx_strand_id
1 'polypeptide(L)'
;LISVICFVMTAIIFGIFISYRDTPVVKANNRNLSFILLNAIKLSFLSVFLFLGRPVDIICMLRIITIGITLSIAISSLLAKTIMVYIAFKATKPGSSWRKWLRIKLANGIVLSCLFFQVLINVVWLIISPPFVENNLHSERGLIIIQCNEGSVVAFSIVLSYMGLLASVSFIVAFFARTLPDSFNEAKYITFSMLLFCSVWITMIPAYLSTKGKYMVAVQIFTIISSSCGLLF
;
A
#
# COMPACT_ATOMS: atom_id res chain seq x y z
N LEU A 1 -5.84 -0.16 -19.24
CA LEU A 1 -6.93 0.84 -19.22
C LEU A 1 -7.33 1.22 -17.80
N ILE A 2 -7.83 0.28 -16.98
CA ILE A 2 -8.30 0.58 -15.60
C ILE A 2 -7.23 1.30 -14.77
N SER A 3 -5.99 0.78 -14.70
CA SER A 3 -4.90 1.44 -13.96
C SER A 3 -4.61 2.87 -14.45
N VAL A 4 -4.73 3.16 -15.75
CA VAL A 4 -4.55 4.52 -16.31
C VAL A 4 -5.66 5.44 -15.84
N ILE A 5 -6.91 4.99 -15.89
CA ILE A 5 -8.06 5.78 -15.43
C ILE A 5 -7.89 6.10 -13.94
N CYS A 6 -7.58 5.10 -13.12
CA CYS A 6 -7.35 5.28 -11.70
C CYS A 6 -6.17 6.23 -11.42
N PHE A 7 -5.05 6.10 -12.14
CA PHE A 7 -3.91 7.00 -12.04
C PHE A 7 -4.29 8.46 -12.35
N VAL A 8 -5.00 8.69 -13.45
CA VAL A 8 -5.46 10.03 -13.85
C VAL A 8 -6.41 10.60 -12.79
N MET A 9 -7.36 9.80 -12.29
CA MET A 9 -8.26 10.21 -11.21
C MET A 9 -7.51 10.59 -9.94
N THR A 10 -6.56 9.77 -9.49
CA THR A 10 -5.72 10.10 -8.32
C THR A 10 -4.85 11.33 -8.57
N ALA A 11 -4.35 11.53 -9.79
CA ALA A 11 -3.57 12.71 -10.15
C ALA A 11 -4.43 14.00 -10.12
N ILE A 12 -5.67 13.94 -10.58
CA ILE A 12 -6.64 15.05 -10.48
C ILE A 12 -6.92 15.37 -9.01
N ILE A 13 -7.22 14.36 -8.18
CA ILE A 13 -7.44 14.52 -6.74
C ILE A 13 -6.21 15.16 -6.07
N PHE A 14 -5.02 14.67 -6.41
CA PHE A 14 -3.77 15.22 -5.91
C PHE A 14 -3.57 16.69 -6.32
N GLY A 15 -3.89 17.03 -7.58
CA GLY A 15 -3.86 18.41 -8.08
C GLY A 15 -4.82 19.33 -7.33
N ILE A 16 -6.05 18.88 -7.06
CA ILE A 16 -7.04 19.60 -6.24
C ILE A 16 -6.48 19.82 -4.83
N PHE A 17 -5.91 18.79 -4.20
CA PHE A 17 -5.30 18.90 -2.87
C PHE A 17 -4.13 19.89 -2.82
N ILE A 18 -3.39 20.05 -3.91
CA ILE A 18 -2.33 21.06 -4.04
C ILE A 18 -2.93 22.46 -4.22
N SER A 19 -3.90 22.65 -5.12
CA SER A 19 -4.53 23.95 -5.37
C SER A 19 -5.27 24.48 -4.13
N TYR A 20 -5.95 23.60 -3.40
CA TYR A 20 -6.70 23.94 -2.19
C TYR A 20 -5.91 23.68 -0.89
N ARG A 21 -4.57 23.63 -0.96
CA ARG A 21 -3.67 23.36 0.17
C ARG A 21 -3.87 24.27 1.39
N ASP A 22 -4.42 25.47 1.17
CA ASP A 22 -4.61 26.46 2.21
C ASP A 22 -5.99 26.45 2.87
N THR A 23 -6.92 25.64 2.35
CA THR A 23 -8.25 25.48 2.92
C THR A 23 -8.19 24.81 4.30
N PRO A 24 -9.11 25.16 5.22
CA PRO A 24 -9.14 24.59 6.57
C PRO A 24 -9.34 23.07 6.55
N VAL A 25 -10.04 22.53 5.53
CA VAL A 25 -10.26 21.09 5.34
C VAL A 25 -8.93 20.35 5.12
N VAL A 26 -8.08 20.83 4.20
CA VAL A 26 -6.78 20.19 3.91
C VAL A 26 -5.79 20.38 5.08
N LYS A 27 -5.83 21.54 5.75
CA LYS A 27 -4.99 21.81 6.94
C LYS A 27 -5.36 20.94 8.14
N ALA A 28 -6.66 20.71 8.37
CA ALA A 28 -7.14 19.81 9.42
C ALA A 28 -6.72 18.36 9.14
N ASN A 29 -6.71 17.96 7.87
CA ASN A 29 -6.39 16.60 7.44
C ASN A 29 -4.90 16.33 7.18
N ASN A 30 -4.02 16.89 8.01
CA ASN A 30 -2.56 16.77 7.95
C ASN A 30 -2.00 16.63 6.52
N ARG A 31 -1.89 17.76 5.82
CA ARG A 31 -1.49 17.87 4.41
C ARG A 31 -0.34 16.94 3.99
N ASN A 32 0.69 16.80 4.81
CA ASN A 32 1.86 16.00 4.45
C ASN A 32 1.52 14.51 4.30
N LEU A 33 0.75 13.92 5.22
CA LEU A 33 0.35 12.51 5.14
C LEU A 33 -0.57 12.26 3.94
N SER A 34 -1.54 13.16 3.73
CA SER A 34 -2.45 13.06 2.58
C SER A 34 -1.70 13.14 1.24
N PHE A 35 -0.66 13.99 1.16
CA PHE A 35 0.19 14.06 -0.03
C PHE A 35 1.03 12.80 -0.24
N ILE A 36 1.62 12.26 0.84
CA ILE A 36 2.39 11.01 0.80
C ILE A 36 1.49 9.84 0.37
N LEU A 37 0.30 9.73 0.95
CA LEU A 37 -0.68 8.69 0.62
C LEU A 37 -1.11 8.76 -0.85
N LEU A 38 -1.55 9.93 -1.33
CA LEU A 38 -1.98 10.08 -2.72
C LEU A 38 -0.83 9.81 -3.70
N ASN A 39 0.40 10.23 -3.36
CA ASN A 39 1.55 9.93 -4.20
C ASN A 39 1.88 8.43 -4.24
N ALA A 40 1.78 7.74 -3.11
CA ALA A 40 1.96 6.30 -3.03
C ALA A 40 0.90 5.54 -3.85
N ILE A 41 -0.37 5.94 -3.77
CA ILE A 41 -1.47 5.35 -4.56
C ILE A 41 -1.23 5.54 -6.07
N LYS A 42 -0.82 6.73 -6.53
CA LYS A 42 -0.45 6.95 -7.93
C LYS A 42 0.67 6.01 -8.39
N LEU A 43 1.73 5.91 -7.58
CA LEU A 43 2.86 5.03 -7.89
C LEU A 43 2.44 3.56 -7.90
N SER A 44 1.52 3.13 -7.03
CA SER A 44 0.94 1.79 -7.07
C SER A 44 0.20 1.53 -8.38
N PHE A 45 -0.61 2.47 -8.89
CA PHE A 45 -1.25 2.31 -10.20
C PHE A 45 -0.24 2.24 -11.36
N LEU A 46 0.85 3.01 -11.27
CA LEU A 46 1.94 2.98 -12.26
C LEU A 46 2.76 1.69 -12.17
N SER A 47 2.87 1.07 -11.00
CA SER A 47 3.62 -0.19 -10.82
C SER A 47 3.04 -1.35 -11.64
N VAL A 48 1.76 -1.31 -11.99
CA VAL A 48 1.10 -2.29 -12.86
C VAL A 48 1.80 -2.41 -14.22
N PHE A 49 2.39 -1.32 -14.73
CA PHE A 49 3.12 -1.37 -16.00
C PHE A 49 4.38 -2.22 -15.96
N LEU A 50 4.98 -2.42 -14.77
CA LEU A 50 6.12 -3.33 -14.62
C LEU A 50 5.73 -4.77 -14.95
N PHE A 51 4.46 -5.15 -14.74
CA PHE A 51 3.91 -6.48 -15.02
C PHE A 51 3.59 -6.69 -16.49
N LEU A 52 3.47 -5.61 -17.27
CA LEU A 52 3.17 -5.65 -18.69
C LEU A 52 4.47 -5.78 -19.50
N GLY A 53 4.46 -6.63 -20.53
CA GLY A 53 5.60 -6.83 -21.42
C GLY A 53 6.48 -8.04 -21.08
N ARG A 54 7.61 -8.16 -21.79
CA ARG A 54 8.52 -9.30 -21.66
C ARG A 54 9.29 -9.21 -20.33
N PRO A 55 9.27 -10.25 -19.47
CA PRO A 55 10.03 -10.24 -18.23
C PRO A 55 11.53 -10.24 -18.53
N VAL A 56 12.25 -9.38 -17.84
CA VAL A 56 13.72 -9.33 -17.76
C VAL A 56 14.10 -9.30 -16.28
N ASP A 57 15.29 -9.75 -15.90
CA ASP A 57 15.65 -9.93 -14.49
C ASP A 57 15.45 -8.65 -13.66
N ILE A 58 15.87 -7.50 -14.19
CA ILE A 58 15.67 -6.20 -13.54
C ILE A 58 14.18 -5.89 -13.32
N ILE A 59 13.33 -6.18 -14.30
CA ILE A 59 11.89 -5.97 -14.18
C ILE A 59 11.30 -6.93 -13.13
N CYS A 60 11.76 -8.18 -13.07
CA CYS A 60 11.32 -9.14 -12.05
C CYS A 60 11.62 -8.65 -10.63
N MET A 61 12.82 -8.09 -10.41
CA MET A 61 13.19 -7.48 -9.13
C MET A 61 12.32 -6.24 -8.82
N LEU A 62 12.20 -5.32 -9.78
CA LEU A 62 11.49 -4.05 -9.57
C LEU A 62 10.00 -4.22 -9.28
N ARG A 63 9.34 -5.23 -9.87
CA ARG A 63 7.90 -5.50 -9.72
C ARG A 63 7.49 -5.53 -8.25
N ILE A 64 8.13 -6.37 -7.46
CA ILE A 64 7.67 -6.67 -6.09
C ILE A 64 8.22 -5.67 -5.09
N ILE A 65 9.43 -5.18 -5.32
CA ILE A 65 10.02 -4.10 -4.53
C ILE A 65 9.15 -2.85 -4.63
N THR A 66 8.75 -2.48 -5.85
CA THR A 66 7.93 -1.28 -6.07
C THR A 66 6.58 -1.43 -5.38
N ILE A 67 5.88 -2.56 -5.54
CA ILE A 67 4.58 -2.79 -4.87
C ILE A 67 4.73 -2.76 -3.35
N GLY A 68 5.70 -3.50 -2.80
CA GLY A 68 5.90 -3.58 -1.36
C GLY A 68 6.17 -2.21 -0.76
N ILE A 69 7.03 -1.42 -1.40
CA ILE A 69 7.33 -0.05 -0.96
C ILE A 69 6.11 0.87 -1.08
N THR A 70 5.44 0.91 -2.23
CA THR A 70 4.33 1.86 -2.44
C THR A 70 3.15 1.55 -1.53
N LEU A 71 2.78 0.28 -1.37
CA LEU A 71 1.69 -0.11 -0.48
C LEU A 71 2.08 0.04 1.00
N SER A 72 3.33 -0.24 1.38
CA SER A 72 3.79 0.00 2.76
C SER A 72 3.70 1.49 3.12
N ILE A 73 4.10 2.40 2.21
CA ILE A 73 3.95 3.85 2.40
C ILE A 73 2.46 4.24 2.52
N ALA A 74 1.59 3.68 1.67
CA ALA A 74 0.16 3.99 1.70
C ALA A 74 -0.50 3.55 3.02
N ILE A 75 -0.30 2.30 3.44
CA ILE A 75 -0.89 1.76 4.68
C ILE A 75 -0.30 2.45 5.90
N SER A 76 1.02 2.64 5.96
CA SER A 76 1.66 3.33 7.09
C SER A 76 1.21 4.80 7.21
N SER A 77 0.95 5.48 6.10
CA SER A 77 0.40 6.84 6.10
C SER A 77 -1.03 6.87 6.68
N LEU A 78 -1.85 5.88 6.33
CA LEU A 78 -3.20 5.75 6.89
C LEU A 78 -3.17 5.34 8.37
N LEU A 79 -2.28 4.43 8.76
CA LEU A 79 -2.04 4.06 10.15
C LEU A 79 -1.58 5.28 10.97
N ALA A 80 -0.63 6.06 10.47
CA ALA A 80 -0.20 7.29 11.10
C ALA A 80 -1.39 8.25 11.26
N LYS A 81 -2.21 8.41 10.22
CA LYS A 81 -3.40 9.26 10.24
C LYS A 81 -4.44 8.79 11.28
N THR A 82 -4.73 7.50 11.37
CA THR A 82 -5.69 6.96 12.35
C THR A 82 -5.18 7.08 13.79
N ILE A 83 -3.89 6.81 14.03
CA ILE A 83 -3.25 7.01 15.34
C ILE A 83 -3.34 8.48 15.76
N MET A 84 -3.08 9.41 14.82
CA MET A 84 -3.15 10.85 15.07
C MET A 84 -4.55 11.30 15.47
N VAL A 85 -5.58 10.76 14.80
CA VAL A 85 -6.99 10.99 15.13
C VAL A 85 -7.28 10.41 16.51
N TYR A 86 -6.93 9.15 16.75
CA TYR A 86 -7.16 8.46 18.03
C TYR A 86 -6.55 9.23 19.23
N ILE A 87 -5.30 9.67 19.11
CA ILE A 87 -4.63 10.47 20.15
C ILE A 87 -5.29 11.84 20.33
N ALA A 88 -5.77 12.47 19.26
CA ALA A 88 -6.41 13.78 19.33
C ALA A 88 -7.68 13.75 20.18
N PHE A 89 -8.49 12.70 20.05
CA PHE A 89 -9.74 12.55 20.80
C PHE A 89 -9.54 12.06 22.23
N LYS A 90 -8.57 11.17 22.48
CA LYS A 90 -8.31 10.63 23.82
C LYS A 90 -7.54 11.62 24.72
N ALA A 91 -6.93 12.64 24.14
CA ALA A 91 -6.25 13.68 24.89
C ALA A 91 -7.24 14.66 25.53
N THR A 92 -7.29 14.68 26.86
CA THR A 92 -8.22 15.46 27.70
C THR A 92 -8.09 16.99 27.64
N LYS A 93 -7.11 17.56 26.93
CA LYS A 93 -6.97 19.03 26.72
C LYS A 93 -6.39 19.36 25.32
N PRO A 94 -7.17 19.92 24.38
CA PRO A 94 -6.65 20.43 23.12
C PRO A 94 -6.03 21.83 23.33
N GLY A 95 -4.82 22.12 22.82
CA GLY A 95 -4.37 23.52 22.75
C GLY A 95 -2.87 23.85 22.62
N SER A 96 -1.90 22.98 22.96
CA SER A 96 -0.48 23.40 22.92
C SER A 96 0.19 23.20 21.55
N SER A 97 0.96 24.21 21.11
CA SER A 97 1.78 24.17 19.89
C SER A 97 2.78 23.00 19.89
N TRP A 98 3.32 22.67 21.07
CA TRP A 98 4.20 21.52 21.29
C TRP A 98 3.50 20.19 20.93
N ARG A 99 2.22 19.99 21.31
CA ARG A 99 1.48 18.77 20.97
C ARG A 99 1.23 18.63 19.47
N LYS A 100 1.06 19.74 18.73
CA LYS A 100 0.94 19.71 17.25
C LYS A 100 2.24 19.26 16.60
N TRP A 101 3.36 19.78 17.07
CA TRP A 101 4.69 19.39 16.58
C TRP A 101 5.03 17.93 16.91
N LEU A 102 4.73 17.49 18.14
CA LEU A 102 4.92 16.10 18.56
C LEU A 102 4.10 15.14 17.68
N ARG A 103 2.86 15.52 17.33
CA ARG A 103 2.01 14.76 16.41
C ARG A 103 2.64 14.61 15.02
N ILE A 104 3.14 15.70 14.43
CA ILE A 104 3.79 15.65 13.11
C ILE A 104 5.03 14.75 13.13
N LYS A 105 5.86 14.86 14.19
CA LYS A 105 7.03 13.99 14.35
C LYS A 105 6.65 12.53 14.52
N LEU A 106 5.63 12.23 15.32
CA LEU A 106 5.15 10.87 15.53
C LEU A 106 4.64 10.26 14.22
N ALA A 107 3.81 10.98 13.48
CA ALA A 107 3.28 10.53 12.20
C ALA A 107 4.39 10.21 11.18
N ASN A 108 5.35 11.12 11.01
CA ASN A 108 6.48 10.90 10.11
C ASN A 108 7.39 9.75 10.59
N GLY A 109 7.55 9.60 11.91
CA GLY A 109 8.30 8.49 12.50
C GLY A 109 7.67 7.13 12.23
N ILE A 110 6.34 7.03 12.28
CA ILE A 110 5.60 5.79 11.92
C ILE A 110 5.87 5.42 10.47
N VAL A 111 5.66 6.35 9.53
CA VAL A 111 5.85 6.09 8.09
C VAL A 111 7.31 5.71 7.79
N LEU A 112 8.28 6.44 8.35
CA LEU A 112 9.70 6.18 8.12
C LEU A 112 10.14 4.83 8.70
N SER A 113 9.66 4.48 9.90
CA SER A 113 9.95 3.20 10.53
C SER A 113 9.39 2.04 9.72
N CYS A 114 8.12 2.10 9.30
CA CYS A 114 7.52 1.07 8.45
C CYS A 114 8.28 0.93 7.11
N LEU A 115 8.61 2.05 6.47
CA LEU A 115 9.38 2.04 5.24
C LEU A 115 10.77 1.41 5.42
N PHE A 116 11.45 1.72 6.53
CA PHE A 116 12.76 1.15 6.85
C PHE A 116 12.71 -0.37 6.93
N PHE A 117 11.73 -0.94 7.66
CA PHE A 117 11.55 -2.39 7.74
C PHE A 117 11.23 -3.01 6.38
N GLN A 118 10.35 -2.39 5.58
CA GLN A 118 10.04 -2.89 4.23
C GLN A 118 11.28 -2.92 3.33
N VAL A 119 12.07 -1.85 3.34
CA VAL A 119 13.31 -1.75 2.55
C VAL A 119 14.32 -2.80 3.02
N LEU A 120 14.48 -2.97 4.33
CA LEU A 120 15.39 -3.97 4.89
C LEU A 120 15.01 -5.38 4.43
N ILE A 121 13.73 -5.76 4.51
CA ILE A 121 13.24 -7.07 4.05
C ILE A 121 13.54 -7.25 2.55
N ASN A 122 13.25 -6.23 1.73
CA ASN A 122 13.49 -6.29 0.29
C ASN A 122 14.99 -6.41 -0.06
N VAL A 123 15.86 -5.68 0.64
CA VAL A 123 17.32 -5.75 0.44
C VAL A 123 17.86 -7.12 0.83
N VAL A 124 17.45 -7.65 1.99
CA VAL A 124 17.85 -8.99 2.44
C VAL A 124 17.42 -10.05 1.44
N TRP A 125 16.19 -9.95 0.92
CA TRP A 125 15.70 -10.88 -0.11
C TRP A 125 16.55 -10.80 -1.40
N LEU A 126 16.83 -9.60 -1.90
CA LEU A 126 17.67 -9.43 -3.09
C LEU A 126 19.10 -9.99 -2.92
N ILE A 127 19.67 -9.91 -1.73
CA ILE A 127 21.02 -10.43 -1.47
C ILE A 127 21.03 -11.96 -1.45
N ILE A 128 20.02 -12.58 -0.83
CA ILE A 128 19.99 -14.04 -0.61
C ILE A 128 19.48 -14.78 -1.84
N SER A 129 18.40 -14.29 -2.46
CA SER A 129 17.69 -14.99 -3.54
C SER A 129 16.93 -13.98 -4.40
N PRO A 130 17.62 -13.22 -5.27
CA PRO A 130 16.98 -12.22 -6.10
C PRO A 130 16.01 -12.87 -7.11
N PRO A 131 14.84 -12.27 -7.38
CA PRO A 131 13.95 -12.73 -8.43
C PRO A 131 14.61 -12.72 -9.81
N PHE A 132 14.36 -13.76 -10.61
CA PHE A 132 14.98 -13.96 -11.92
C PHE A 132 13.97 -14.48 -12.95
N VAL A 133 14.30 -14.35 -14.24
CA VAL A 133 13.47 -14.85 -15.33
C VAL A 133 13.64 -16.37 -15.47
N GLU A 134 12.52 -17.10 -15.45
CA GLU A 134 12.49 -18.54 -15.64
C GLU A 134 11.58 -18.92 -16.83
N ASN A 135 12.09 -19.83 -17.66
CA ASN A 135 11.35 -20.42 -18.77
C ASN A 135 10.63 -21.68 -18.28
N ASN A 136 9.34 -21.57 -17.95
CA ASN A 136 8.57 -22.71 -17.48
C ASN A 136 8.01 -23.52 -18.66
N LEU A 137 8.62 -24.69 -18.88
CA LEU A 137 8.20 -25.69 -19.88
C LEU A 137 7.10 -26.65 -19.37
N HIS A 138 6.84 -26.64 -18.06
CA HIS A 138 5.95 -27.61 -17.40
C HIS A 138 4.51 -27.12 -17.16
N SER A 139 4.19 -25.85 -17.40
CA SER A 139 2.88 -25.31 -17.03
C SER A 139 1.78 -25.60 -18.06
N GLU A 140 2.10 -25.72 -19.35
CA GLU A 140 1.19 -26.15 -20.42
C GLU A 140 1.98 -26.99 -21.45
N ARG A 141 1.46 -28.16 -21.87
CA ARG A 141 2.11 -29.01 -22.88
C ARG A 141 2.20 -28.25 -24.22
N GLY A 142 3.41 -27.88 -24.63
CA GLY A 142 3.69 -27.27 -25.93
C GLY A 142 3.83 -25.74 -25.95
N LEU A 143 3.73 -25.04 -24.81
CA LEU A 143 3.92 -23.59 -24.71
C LEU A 143 5.01 -23.24 -23.69
N ILE A 144 6.02 -22.48 -24.11
CA ILE A 144 7.07 -21.94 -23.23
C ILE A 144 6.55 -20.67 -22.57
N ILE A 145 6.24 -20.71 -21.27
CA ILE A 145 5.81 -19.52 -20.52
C ILE A 145 7.04 -18.90 -19.85
N ILE A 146 7.41 -17.69 -20.31
CA ILE A 146 8.46 -16.89 -19.66
C ILE A 146 7.82 -16.13 -18.50
N GLN A 147 8.24 -16.42 -17.28
CA GLN A 147 7.70 -15.80 -16.06
C GLN A 147 8.82 -15.38 -15.10
N CYS A 148 8.51 -14.47 -14.17
CA CYS A 148 9.43 -14.14 -13.09
C CYS A 148 9.28 -15.20 -12.00
N ASN A 149 10.38 -15.87 -11.66
CA ASN A 149 10.47 -16.68 -10.46
C ASN A 149 10.92 -15.79 -9.30
N GLU A 150 10.26 -15.95 -8.15
CA GLU A 150 10.52 -15.19 -6.93
C GLU A 150 11.87 -15.52 -6.27
N GLY A 151 12.52 -16.59 -6.72
CA GLY A 151 13.78 -17.11 -6.16
C GLY A 151 13.58 -17.82 -4.82
N SER A 152 12.89 -17.18 -3.87
CA SER A 152 12.60 -17.74 -2.55
C SER A 152 11.14 -17.53 -2.16
N VAL A 153 10.40 -18.63 -2.06
CA VAL A 153 9.01 -18.64 -1.55
C VAL A 153 8.94 -18.12 -0.12
N VAL A 154 9.97 -18.42 0.70
CA VAL A 154 10.05 -17.96 2.08
C VAL A 154 10.19 -16.44 2.13
N ALA A 155 11.10 -15.87 1.34
CA ALA A 155 11.32 -14.42 1.33
C ALA A 155 10.10 -13.66 0.77
N PHE A 156 9.48 -14.17 -0.29
CA PHE A 156 8.21 -13.64 -0.79
C PHE A 156 7.10 -13.68 0.28
N SER A 157 7.00 -14.80 1.01
CA SER A 157 6.04 -14.95 2.11
C SER A 157 6.29 -13.94 3.23
N ILE A 158 7.56 -13.67 3.59
CA ILE A 158 7.92 -12.67 4.60
C ILE A 158 7.44 -11.27 4.18
N VAL A 159 7.63 -10.88 2.92
CA VAL A 159 7.14 -9.60 2.40
C VAL A 159 5.62 -9.51 2.50
N LEU A 160 4.91 -10.55 2.07
CA LEU A 160 3.44 -10.58 2.15
C LEU A 160 2.94 -10.57 3.60
N SER A 161 3.59 -11.33 4.49
CA SER A 161 3.25 -11.36 5.92
C SER A 161 3.47 -10.01 6.59
N TYR A 162 4.56 -9.30 6.27
CA TYR A 162 4.80 -7.96 6.78
C TYR A 162 3.69 -6.99 6.33
N MET A 163 3.32 -7.02 5.05
CA MET A 163 2.23 -6.21 4.52
C MET A 163 0.88 -6.53 5.18
N GLY A 164 0.58 -7.81 5.37
CA GLY A 164 -0.62 -8.27 6.07
C GLY A 164 -0.64 -7.85 7.55
N LEU A 165 0.50 -7.91 8.25
CA LEU A 165 0.63 -7.43 9.62
C LEU A 165 0.37 -5.91 9.70
N LEU A 166 1.00 -5.14 8.82
CA LEU A 166 0.83 -3.69 8.75
C LEU A 166 -0.64 -3.32 8.48
N ALA A 167 -1.30 -4.02 7.55
CA ALA A 167 -2.72 -3.86 7.27
C ALA A 167 -3.61 -4.22 8.47
N SER A 168 -3.30 -5.31 9.17
CA SER A 168 -4.06 -5.76 10.34
C SER A 168 -3.98 -4.76 11.49
N VAL A 169 -2.77 -4.27 11.79
CA VAL A 169 -2.56 -3.22 12.81
C VAL A 169 -3.32 -1.95 12.43
N SER A 170 -3.23 -1.53 11.16
CA SER A 170 -3.97 -0.37 10.65
C SER A 170 -5.49 -0.54 10.78
N PHE A 171 -6.02 -1.71 10.43
CA PHE A 171 -7.43 -2.02 10.57
C PHE A 171 -7.89 -1.98 12.03
N ILE A 172 -7.14 -2.61 12.95
CA ILE A 172 -7.47 -2.61 14.38
C ILE A 172 -7.54 -1.18 14.91
N VAL A 173 -6.54 -0.35 14.63
CA VAL A 173 -6.52 1.06 15.07
C VAL A 173 -7.66 1.85 14.45
N ALA A 174 -7.95 1.65 13.16
CA ALA A 174 -9.06 2.29 12.47
C ALA A 174 -10.42 1.87 13.08
N PHE A 175 -10.58 0.60 13.45
CA PHE A 175 -11.78 0.09 14.11
C PHE A 175 -12.00 0.77 15.47
N PHE A 176 -10.96 0.90 16.29
CA PHE A 176 -11.04 1.67 17.53
C PHE A 176 -11.31 3.16 17.31
N ALA A 177 -10.83 3.75 16.22
CA ALA A 177 -11.11 5.15 15.90
C ALA A 177 -12.59 5.39 15.52
N ARG A 178 -13.32 4.38 15.02
CA ARG A 178 -14.76 4.49 14.71
C ARG A 178 -15.66 4.68 15.92
N THR A 179 -15.24 4.25 17.11
CA THR A 179 -16.05 4.36 18.34
C THR A 179 -15.97 5.75 18.98
N LEU A 180 -15.17 6.67 18.41
CA LEU A 180 -15.04 8.05 18.88
C LEU A 180 -16.27 8.88 18.47
N PRO A 181 -16.81 9.75 19.36
CA PRO A 181 -18.05 10.48 19.11
C PRO A 181 -17.98 11.40 17.88
N ASP A 182 -19.04 11.33 17.08
CA ASP A 182 -19.23 11.88 15.73
C ASP A 182 -18.76 13.34 15.57
N SER A 183 -17.52 13.56 15.13
CA SER A 183 -17.20 14.82 14.42
C SER A 183 -16.73 14.64 12.98
N PHE A 184 -16.36 13.45 12.51
CA PHE A 184 -16.06 13.23 11.08
C PHE A 184 -16.36 11.80 10.64
N ASN A 185 -17.21 11.66 9.61
CA ASN A 185 -17.40 10.39 8.85
C ASN A 185 -16.08 9.81 8.31
N GLU A 186 -15.00 10.59 8.34
CA GLU A 186 -13.64 10.19 7.96
C GLU A 186 -13.16 8.89 8.62
N ALA A 187 -13.35 8.70 9.93
CA ALA A 187 -12.93 7.45 10.59
C ALA A 187 -13.73 6.24 10.08
N LYS A 188 -15.01 6.44 9.70
CA LYS A 188 -15.84 5.39 9.11
C LYS A 188 -15.31 4.98 7.74
N TYR A 189 -14.94 5.94 6.88
CA TYR A 189 -14.34 5.69 5.57
C TYR A 189 -12.99 4.99 5.70
N ILE A 190 -12.08 5.47 6.55
CA ILE A 190 -10.74 4.85 6.69
C ILE A 190 -10.83 3.37 7.07
N THR A 191 -11.69 3.02 8.01
CA THR A 191 -11.84 1.61 8.41
C THR A 191 -12.51 0.78 7.32
N PHE A 192 -13.38 1.37 6.49
CA PHE A 192 -13.97 0.68 5.34
C PHE A 192 -12.90 0.42 4.27
N SER A 193 -12.08 1.42 3.95
CA SER A 193 -10.91 1.29 3.08
C SER A 193 -9.93 0.22 3.59
N MET A 194 -9.64 0.19 4.89
CA MET A 194 -8.79 -0.85 5.49
C MET A 194 -9.40 -2.24 5.44
N LEU A 195 -10.71 -2.37 5.63
CA LEU A 195 -11.41 -3.64 5.52
C LEU A 195 -11.35 -4.18 4.09
N LEU A 196 -11.59 -3.32 3.08
CA LEU A 196 -11.46 -3.66 1.67
C LEU A 196 -10.02 -4.06 1.32
N PHE A 197 -9.03 -3.35 1.85
CA PHE A 197 -7.63 -3.72 1.66
C PHE A 197 -7.35 -5.12 2.21
N CYS A 198 -7.74 -5.39 3.46
CA CYS A 198 -7.54 -6.70 4.10
C CYS A 198 -8.25 -7.83 3.33
N SER A 199 -9.49 -7.63 2.86
CA SER A 199 -10.23 -8.65 2.12
C SER A 199 -9.56 -8.98 0.78
N VAL A 200 -9.06 -7.98 0.07
CA VAL A 200 -8.32 -8.15 -1.19
C VAL A 200 -7.03 -8.95 -0.96
N TRP A 201 -6.32 -8.71 0.15
CA TRP A 201 -5.09 -9.44 0.46
C TRP A 201 -5.34 -10.88 0.94
N ILE A 202 -6.36 -11.11 1.76
CA ILE A 202 -6.75 -12.46 2.19
C ILE A 202 -7.17 -13.30 0.99
N THR A 203 -7.95 -12.74 0.05
CA THR A 203 -8.39 -13.45 -1.16
C THR A 203 -7.27 -13.66 -2.18
N MET A 204 -6.26 -12.78 -2.20
CA MET A 204 -5.11 -12.91 -3.09
C MET A 204 -4.28 -14.17 -2.80
N ILE A 205 -4.08 -14.53 -1.53
CA ILE A 205 -3.24 -15.69 -1.14
C ILE A 205 -3.69 -16.99 -1.81
N PRO A 206 -4.94 -17.47 -1.63
CA PRO A 206 -5.39 -18.71 -2.26
C PRO A 206 -5.45 -18.59 -3.79
N ALA A 207 -5.82 -17.42 -4.32
CA ALA A 207 -5.86 -17.19 -5.77
C ALA A 207 -4.46 -17.28 -6.40
N TYR A 208 -3.44 -16.72 -5.75
CA TYR A 208 -2.05 -16.77 -6.19
C TYR A 208 -1.52 -18.21 -6.15
N LEU A 209 -1.80 -18.96 -5.08
CA LEU A 209 -1.36 -20.36 -4.95
C LEU A 209 -2.06 -21.31 -5.93
N SER A 210 -3.30 -21.00 -6.32
CA SER A 210 -4.11 -21.84 -7.21
C SER A 210 -3.88 -21.57 -8.69
N THR A 211 -3.33 -20.41 -9.05
CA THR A 211 -3.13 -20.00 -10.44
C THR A 211 -1.67 -20.12 -10.86
N LYS A 212 -1.42 -20.34 -12.15
CA LYS A 212 -0.07 -20.44 -12.72
C LYS A 212 0.06 -19.59 -13.98
N GLY A 213 1.30 -19.25 -14.33
CA GLY A 213 1.60 -18.51 -15.56
C GLY A 213 0.93 -17.15 -15.62
N LYS A 214 0.26 -16.85 -16.73
CA LYS A 214 -0.35 -15.54 -17.00
C LYS A 214 -1.45 -15.15 -16.00
N TYR A 215 -2.19 -16.12 -15.47
CA TYR A 215 -3.26 -15.87 -14.51
C TYR A 215 -2.72 -15.43 -13.14
N MET A 216 -1.56 -15.93 -12.73
CA MET A 216 -0.89 -15.50 -11.50
C MET A 216 -0.53 -14.00 -11.54
N VAL A 217 -0.02 -13.54 -12.68
CA VAL A 217 0.26 -12.11 -12.92
C VAL A 217 -1.04 -11.29 -12.91
N ALA A 218 -2.12 -11.81 -13.49
CA ALA A 218 -3.42 -11.14 -13.47
C ALA A 218 -3.97 -10.98 -12.05
N VAL A 219 -3.81 -12.00 -11.19
CA VAL A 219 -4.17 -11.91 -9.76
C VAL A 219 -3.40 -10.79 -9.08
N GLN A 220 -2.08 -10.72 -9.24
CA GLN A 220 -1.27 -9.64 -8.66
C GLN A 220 -1.71 -8.25 -9.14
N ILE A 221 -1.93 -8.07 -10.45
CA ILE A 221 -2.43 -6.81 -11.02
C ILE A 221 -3.78 -6.43 -10.42
N PHE A 222 -4.72 -7.38 -10.33
CA PHE A 222 -6.04 -7.14 -9.76
C PHE A 222 -5.96 -6.75 -8.28
N THR A 223 -5.11 -7.43 -7.50
CA THR A 223 -4.84 -7.10 -6.11
C THR A 223 -4.31 -5.66 -5.97
N ILE A 224 -3.35 -5.24 -6.79
CA ILE A 224 -2.78 -3.88 -6.74
C ILE A 224 -3.86 -2.84 -7.04
N ILE A 225 -4.62 -3.03 -8.11
CA ILE A 225 -5.65 -2.08 -8.53
C ILE A 225 -6.76 -2.01 -7.48
N SER A 226 -7.30 -3.15 -7.06
CA SER A 226 -8.41 -3.23 -6.11
C SER A 226 -8.03 -2.64 -4.76
N SER A 227 -6.85 -3.00 -4.23
CA SER A 227 -6.36 -2.44 -2.97
C SER A 227 -6.11 -0.94 -3.05
N SER A 228 -5.47 -0.45 -4.12
CA SER A 228 -5.20 0.99 -4.29
C SER A 228 -6.48 1.81 -4.50
N CYS A 229 -7.47 1.26 -5.22
CA CYS A 229 -8.80 1.86 -5.33
C CYS A 229 -9.51 1.90 -3.97
N GLY A 230 -9.47 0.79 -3.21
CA GLY A 230 -10.06 0.73 -1.88
C GLY A 230 -9.44 1.72 -0.88
N LEU A 231 -8.18 2.11 -1.07
CA LEU A 231 -7.53 3.16 -0.27
C LEU A 231 -7.83 4.59 -0.76
N LEU A 232 -8.26 4.76 -2.01
CA LEU A 232 -8.58 6.05 -2.61
C LEU A 232 -10.02 6.49 -2.33
N PHE A 233 -10.96 5.55 -2.36
CA PHE A 233 -12.41 5.75 -2.17
C PHE A 233 -12.85 5.39 -0.75
#